data_AF-A0ABD7S7F7-F1
#
_entry.id   AF-A0ABD7S7F7-F1
#
_cell.length_a   1.000
_cell.length_b   1.000
_cell.length_c   1.000
_cell.angle_alpha   90.00
_cell.angle_beta   90.00
_cell.angle_gamma   90.00
#
_symmetry.space_group_name_H-M   'P 1'
#
loop_
_entity.id
_entity.type
_entity.pdbx_description
1 polymer ?
#
loop_
_entity_poly.entity_id
_entity_poly.type
_entity_poly.pdbx_seq_one_letter_code
_entity_poly.pdbx_strand_id
1 'polypeptide(L)'
;MSAVTTRYPVTTATLAGREIRLGEHEGKCTVVRDGDVLVLGIGAPCYFSIDRQHAAQVHHFHGSDIVLVQHAHPTSRRDWDVAVYGPICAFEAQAVREVGGVLEPGSVAGSWHCDPTAGADQKQFVYSYNTWPMRGAQLRARKQKTP
;
A
#
# COMPACT_ATOMS: atom_id res chain seq x y z
N MET A 1 23.08 1.72 -0.97
CA MET A 1 22.50 0.86 0.09
C MET A 1 21.40 0.05 -0.57
N SER A 2 21.51 -1.27 -0.60
CA SER A 2 20.56 -2.15 -1.28
C SER A 2 19.30 -2.30 -0.45
N ALA A 3 18.14 -2.25 -1.11
CA ALA A 3 16.87 -2.49 -0.45
C ALA A 3 16.76 -3.93 0.04
N VAL A 4 16.07 -4.14 1.16
CA VAL A 4 15.98 -5.46 1.79
C VAL A 4 14.65 -6.08 1.42
N THR A 5 14.70 -7.15 0.64
CA THR A 5 13.53 -7.93 0.25
C THR A 5 13.12 -8.84 1.41
N THR A 6 11.82 -8.89 1.71
CA THR A 6 11.27 -9.94 2.59
C THR A 6 11.52 -11.30 1.94
N ARG A 7 11.69 -12.38 2.71
CA ARG A 7 12.00 -13.72 2.14
C ARG A 7 10.91 -14.24 1.21
N TYR A 8 9.68 -13.72 1.32
CA TYR A 8 8.52 -14.04 0.47
C TYR A 8 7.61 -12.80 0.33
N PRO A 9 7.94 -11.85 -0.56
CA PRO A 9 7.13 -10.65 -0.71
C PRO A 9 5.81 -11.00 -1.39
N VAL A 10 4.70 -10.72 -0.71
CA VAL A 10 3.37 -10.81 -1.32
C VAL A 10 3.23 -9.64 -2.28
N THR A 11 3.20 -9.95 -3.58
CA THR A 11 3.20 -8.96 -4.67
C THR A 11 1.94 -9.00 -5.52
N THR A 12 0.97 -9.84 -5.17
CA THR A 12 -0.34 -9.91 -5.81
C THR A 12 -1.45 -9.76 -4.77
N ALA A 13 -2.56 -9.16 -5.18
CA ALA A 13 -3.77 -9.03 -4.36
C ALA A 13 -5.00 -9.00 -5.27
N THR A 14 -6.17 -9.32 -4.70
CA THR A 14 -7.46 -9.09 -5.35
C THR A 14 -8.10 -7.85 -4.74
N LEU A 15 -8.26 -6.79 -5.52
CA LEU A 15 -8.84 -5.52 -5.08
C LEU A 15 -10.10 -5.22 -5.90
N ALA A 16 -11.27 -5.09 -5.23
CA ALA A 16 -12.56 -4.95 -5.89
C ALA A 16 -12.83 -6.02 -6.98
N GLY A 17 -12.44 -7.27 -6.69
CA GLY A 17 -12.62 -8.42 -7.58
C GLY A 17 -11.66 -8.49 -8.78
N ARG A 18 -10.68 -7.58 -8.88
CA ARG A 18 -9.67 -7.59 -9.95
C ARG A 18 -8.29 -7.88 -9.36
N GLU A 19 -7.49 -8.67 -10.06
CA GLU A 19 -6.10 -8.90 -9.66
C GLU A 19 -5.29 -7.62 -9.87
N ILE A 20 -4.48 -7.29 -8.87
CA ILE A 20 -3.45 -6.26 -8.95
C ILE A 20 -2.09 -6.87 -8.63
N ARG A 21 -1.05 -6.35 -9.26
CA ARG A 21 0.33 -6.81 -9.07
C ARG A 21 1.26 -5.64 -8.77
N LEU A 22 2.19 -5.84 -7.85
CA LEU A 22 3.26 -4.90 -7.59
C LEU A 22 4.38 -5.05 -8.62
N GLY A 23 4.90 -3.92 -9.07
CA GLY A 23 6.03 -3.83 -9.98
C GLY A 23 7.01 -2.75 -9.56
N GLU A 24 7.88 -2.39 -10.48
CA GLU A 24 8.89 -1.36 -10.31
C GLU A 24 8.94 -0.48 -11.56
N HIS A 25 9.14 0.83 -11.36
CA HIS A 25 9.40 1.80 -12.41
C HIS A 25 10.29 2.92 -11.86
N GLU A 26 11.48 3.08 -12.43
CA GLU A 26 12.49 4.09 -12.04
C GLU A 26 12.82 4.10 -10.53
N GLY A 27 12.92 2.91 -9.93
CA GLY A 27 13.20 2.72 -8.50
C GLY A 27 12.01 2.96 -7.58
N LYS A 28 10.82 3.22 -8.14
CA LYS A 28 9.57 3.38 -7.39
C LYS A 28 8.68 2.15 -7.52
N CYS A 29 7.89 1.89 -6.49
CA CYS A 29 6.90 0.84 -6.53
C CYS A 29 5.77 1.21 -7.51
N THR A 30 5.25 0.22 -8.22
CA THR A 30 4.06 0.39 -9.06
C THR A 30 2.96 -0.59 -8.68
N VAL A 31 1.71 -0.22 -8.94
CA VAL A 31 0.57 -1.13 -8.94
C VAL A 31 0.08 -1.27 -10.38
N VAL A 32 0.10 -2.49 -10.89
CA VAL A 32 -0.36 -2.85 -12.23
C VAL A 32 -1.71 -3.52 -12.13
N ARG A 33 -2.68 -3.06 -12.92
CA ARG A 33 -4.03 -3.64 -13.01
C ARG A 33 -4.53 -3.53 -14.44
N ASP A 34 -4.83 -4.67 -15.07
CA ASP A 34 -5.34 -4.73 -16.45
C ASP A 34 -4.50 -3.97 -17.49
N GLY A 35 -3.18 -3.87 -17.25
CA GLY A 35 -2.24 -3.14 -18.12
C GLY A 35 -2.05 -1.67 -17.73
N ASP A 36 -2.92 -1.09 -16.91
CA ASP A 36 -2.71 0.25 -16.34
C ASP A 36 -1.64 0.20 -15.24
N VAL A 37 -0.78 1.21 -15.20
CA VAL A 37 0.32 1.32 -14.23
C VAL A 37 0.12 2.57 -13.38
N LEU A 38 -0.04 2.36 -12.07
CA LEU A 38 -0.03 3.42 -11.06
C LEU A 38 1.34 3.45 -10.38
N VAL A 39 2.10 4.54 -10.55
CA VAL A 39 3.38 4.74 -9.86
C VAL A 39 3.11 5.31 -8.45
N LEU A 40 3.73 4.69 -7.44
CA LEU A 40 3.64 5.09 -6.04
C LEU A 40 4.78 6.02 -5.64
N GLY A 41 4.59 6.73 -4.53
CA GLY A 41 5.60 7.63 -3.94
C GLY A 41 6.72 6.90 -3.19
N ILE A 42 6.56 5.61 -2.90
CA ILE A 42 7.50 4.79 -2.12
C ILE A 42 8.51 4.05 -2.99
N GLY A 43 9.65 3.68 -2.41
CA GLY A 43 10.70 2.93 -3.09
C GLY A 43 10.31 1.50 -3.51
N ALA A 44 11.07 0.93 -4.45
CA ALA A 44 11.07 -0.50 -4.76
C ALA A 44 12.32 -1.20 -4.16
N PRO A 45 12.27 -2.53 -3.91
CA PRO A 45 11.15 -3.44 -4.06
C PRO A 45 10.10 -3.20 -2.97
N CYS A 46 8.85 -3.50 -3.30
CA CYS A 46 7.71 -3.32 -2.42
C CYS A 46 6.88 -4.60 -2.32
N TYR A 47 6.03 -4.65 -1.30
CA TYR A 47 5.15 -5.78 -1.01
C TYR A 47 3.84 -5.29 -0.39
N PHE A 48 2.78 -6.08 -0.47
CA PHE A 48 1.55 -5.81 0.25
C PHE A 48 1.71 -6.15 1.72
N SER A 49 1.13 -5.33 2.60
CA SER A 49 0.90 -5.73 3.98
C SER A 49 0.10 -7.03 4.02
N ILE A 50 0.49 -7.96 4.91
CA ILE A 50 -0.03 -9.33 4.90
C ILE A 50 -0.93 -9.65 6.08
N ASP A 51 -1.85 -10.59 5.89
CA ASP A 51 -2.70 -11.12 6.94
C ASP A 51 -2.03 -12.31 7.65
N ARG A 52 -2.76 -12.96 8.57
CA ARG A 52 -2.25 -14.13 9.31
C ARG A 52 -2.03 -15.35 8.41
N GLN A 53 -2.59 -15.35 7.21
CA GLN A 53 -2.46 -16.39 6.20
C GLN A 53 -1.34 -16.08 5.20
N HIS A 54 -0.60 -14.99 5.39
CA HIS A 54 0.44 -14.50 4.47
C HIS A 54 -0.13 -14.15 3.08
N ALA A 55 -1.40 -13.75 3.02
CA ALA A 55 -2.00 -13.14 1.84
C ALA A 55 -2.07 -11.62 2.01
N ALA A 56 -2.25 -10.87 0.91
CA ALA A 56 -2.38 -9.43 0.98
C ALA A 56 -3.62 -9.04 1.80
N GLN A 57 -3.45 -8.15 2.76
CA GLN A 57 -4.56 -7.55 3.50
C GLN A 57 -5.35 -6.64 2.58
N VAL A 58 -6.66 -6.90 2.54
CA VAL A 58 -7.63 -6.04 1.87
C VAL A 58 -8.65 -5.62 2.91
N HIS A 59 -8.83 -4.31 3.06
CA HIS A 59 -9.82 -3.74 3.94
C HIS A 59 -10.90 -3.01 3.14
N HIS A 60 -12.14 -3.16 3.58
CA HIS A 60 -13.27 -2.41 3.03
C HIS A 60 -13.61 -1.22 3.93
N PHE A 61 -13.62 -0.01 3.39
CA PHE A 61 -13.96 1.21 4.13
C PHE A 61 -14.74 2.19 3.26
N HIS A 62 -15.91 2.62 3.74
CA HIS A 62 -16.81 3.56 3.03
C HIS A 62 -17.09 3.19 1.56
N GLY A 63 -17.25 1.89 1.26
CA GLY A 63 -17.56 1.43 -0.10
C GLY A 63 -16.34 1.22 -1.00
N SER A 64 -15.13 1.42 -0.48
CA SER A 64 -13.87 1.19 -1.20
C SER A 64 -13.07 0.06 -0.59
N ASP A 65 -12.53 -0.81 -1.44
CA ASP A 65 -11.51 -1.76 -1.04
C ASP A 65 -10.14 -1.07 -1.04
N ILE A 66 -9.28 -1.44 -0.10
CA ILE A 66 -8.00 -0.79 0.16
C ILE A 66 -6.95 -1.84 0.47
N VAL A 67 -5.78 -1.69 -0.15
CA VAL A 67 -4.54 -2.40 0.18
C VAL A 67 -3.52 -1.41 0.72
N LEU A 68 -2.54 -1.92 1.47
CA LEU A 68 -1.40 -1.15 1.93
C LEU A 68 -0.15 -1.72 1.27
N VAL A 69 0.58 -0.88 0.55
CA VAL A 69 1.85 -1.24 -0.07
C VAL A 69 2.97 -0.73 0.81
N GLN A 70 3.99 -1.55 1.06
CA GLN A 70 5.10 -1.25 1.95
C GLN A 70 6.44 -1.42 1.22
N HIS A 71 7.41 -0.60 1.63
CA HIS A 71 8.79 -0.66 1.22
C HIS A 71 9.68 -0.61 2.46
N ALA A 72 10.48 -1.66 2.65
CA ALA A 72 11.42 -1.78 3.74
C ALA A 72 12.79 -1.24 3.31
N HIS A 73 13.40 -0.39 4.13
CA HIS A 73 14.77 0.07 3.91
C HIS A 73 15.67 -0.21 5.12
N PRO A 74 16.98 -0.39 4.92
CA PRO A 74 17.93 -0.55 6.02
C PRO A 74 17.80 0.59 7.04
N THR A 75 17.76 0.25 8.33
CA THR A 75 17.75 1.27 9.37
C THR A 75 19.09 2.02 9.39
N SER A 76 19.07 3.32 9.15
CA SER A 76 20.28 4.16 9.00
C SER A 76 20.60 5.04 10.20
N ARG A 77 20.06 4.72 11.38
CA ARG A 77 20.27 5.48 12.62
C ARG A 77 21.66 5.21 13.23
N ARG A 78 22.33 6.27 13.71
CA ARG A 78 23.68 6.18 14.30
C ARG A 78 23.72 5.36 15.59
N ASP A 79 22.63 5.35 16.34
CA ASP A 79 22.44 4.63 17.60
C ASP A 79 21.81 3.24 17.40
N TRP A 80 21.75 2.75 16.15
CA TRP A 80 21.08 1.50 15.83
C TRP A 80 21.95 0.27 16.05
N ASP A 81 21.60 -0.54 17.06
CA ASP A 81 22.23 -1.84 17.25
C ASP A 81 21.54 -2.91 16.39
N VAL A 82 22.14 -3.18 15.23
CA VAL A 82 21.67 -4.20 14.27
C VAL A 82 21.64 -5.60 14.89
N ALA A 83 22.54 -5.91 15.83
CA ALA A 83 22.60 -7.23 16.45
C ALA A 83 21.42 -7.46 17.40
N VAL A 84 20.92 -6.39 18.04
CA VAL A 84 19.78 -6.45 18.97
C VAL A 84 18.44 -6.33 18.25
N TYR A 85 18.33 -5.40 17.29
CA TYR A 85 17.04 -5.02 16.71
C TYR A 85 16.84 -5.48 15.26
N GLY A 86 17.88 -6.04 14.64
CA GLY A 86 17.86 -6.46 13.24
C GLY A 86 18.14 -5.32 12.25
N PRO A 87 18.25 -5.65 10.95
CA PRO A 87 18.69 -4.71 9.92
C PRO A 87 17.58 -3.80 9.38
N ILE A 88 16.30 -4.09 9.66
CA ILE A 88 15.14 -3.42 9.05
C ILE A 88 14.14 -3.04 10.14
N CYS A 89 14.01 -1.75 10.40
CA CYS A 89 12.93 -1.20 11.24
C CYS A 89 12.31 0.07 10.67
N ALA A 90 12.71 0.50 9.48
CA ALA A 90 12.22 1.71 8.84
C ALA A 90 11.51 1.35 7.53
N PHE A 91 10.25 1.78 7.43
CA PHE A 91 9.35 1.42 6.34
C PHE A 91 8.69 2.68 5.79
N GLU A 92 8.55 2.71 4.48
CA GLU A 92 7.60 3.57 3.80
C GLU A 92 6.37 2.75 3.45
N ALA A 93 5.18 3.33 3.56
CA ALA A 93 3.95 2.70 3.15
C ALA A 93 3.07 3.67 2.39
N GLN A 94 2.25 3.15 1.49
CA GLN A 94 1.24 3.93 0.80
C GLN A 94 0.02 3.06 0.57
N ALA A 95 -1.13 3.54 1.06
CA ALA A 95 -2.40 2.87 0.82
C ALA A 95 -2.83 3.11 -0.64
N VAL A 96 -3.49 2.13 -1.23
CA VAL A 96 -4.13 2.26 -2.55
C VAL A 96 -5.55 1.77 -2.41
N ARG A 97 -6.51 2.63 -2.74
CA ARG A 97 -7.93 2.30 -2.72
C ARG A 97 -8.49 2.20 -4.13
N GLU A 98 -9.55 1.41 -4.25
CA GLU A 98 -10.36 1.36 -5.45
C GLU A 98 -11.57 2.30 -5.30
N VAL A 99 -11.77 3.18 -6.27
CA VAL A 99 -12.91 4.09 -6.34
C VAL A 99 -13.43 4.16 -7.77
N GLY A 100 -14.58 3.55 -8.03
CA GLY A 100 -15.33 3.76 -9.27
C GLY A 100 -14.60 3.31 -10.54
N GLY A 101 -13.79 2.26 -10.44
CA GLY A 101 -12.94 1.72 -11.49
C GLY A 101 -11.51 2.26 -11.48
N VAL A 102 -11.14 3.17 -10.58
CA VAL A 102 -9.83 3.84 -10.58
C VAL A 102 -9.04 3.51 -9.31
N LEU A 103 -7.74 3.28 -9.45
CA LEU A 103 -6.83 3.16 -8.30
C LEU A 103 -6.40 4.56 -7.84
N GLU A 104 -6.65 4.87 -6.58
CA GLU A 104 -6.24 6.14 -5.97
C GLU A 104 -5.22 5.87 -4.86
N PRO A 105 -3.99 6.43 -4.95
CA PRO A 105 -3.02 6.33 -3.87
C PRO A 105 -3.32 7.35 -2.76
N GLY A 106 -3.14 6.93 -1.51
CA GLY A 106 -3.11 7.82 -0.35
C GLY A 106 -1.77 8.56 -0.22
N SER A 107 -1.62 9.34 0.85
CA SER A 107 -0.32 9.95 1.17
C SER A 107 0.71 8.91 1.61
N VAL A 108 1.99 9.19 1.38
CA VAL A 108 3.08 8.34 1.88
C VAL A 108 3.16 8.43 3.40
N ALA A 109 3.36 7.27 4.02
CA ALA A 109 3.42 7.03 5.45
C ALA A 109 4.80 6.49 5.82
N GLY A 110 5.41 6.98 6.89
CA GLY A 110 6.55 6.32 7.52
C GLY A 110 6.09 5.47 8.70
N SER A 111 6.58 4.24 8.83
CA SER A 111 6.34 3.40 10.01
C SER A 111 7.63 2.76 10.53
N TRP A 112 7.61 2.44 11.82
CA TRP A 112 8.71 1.80 12.52
C TRP A 112 8.23 0.50 13.15
N HIS A 113 8.60 -0.65 12.57
CA HIS A 113 8.36 -1.98 13.13
C HIS A 113 9.51 -2.90 12.73
N CYS A 114 10.04 -3.71 13.63
CA CYS A 114 11.24 -4.51 13.34
C CYS A 114 10.97 -5.89 12.75
N ASP A 115 9.73 -6.12 12.34
CA ASP A 115 9.28 -7.35 11.70
C ASP A 115 8.56 -6.99 10.39
N PRO A 116 9.18 -7.26 9.22
CA PRO A 116 8.55 -6.99 7.93
C PRO A 116 7.46 -8.00 7.58
N THR A 117 7.29 -9.07 8.37
CA THR A 117 6.21 -10.06 8.21
C THR A 117 5.00 -9.77 9.10
N ALA A 118 5.12 -8.79 10.00
CA ALA A 118 3.99 -8.30 10.76
C ALA A 118 3.08 -7.48 9.82
N GLY A 119 1.84 -7.93 9.68
CA GLY A 119 0.81 -7.14 9.02
C GLY A 119 0.59 -5.80 9.70
N ALA A 120 0.25 -4.78 8.91
CA ALA A 120 -0.13 -3.46 9.36
C ALA A 120 -1.45 -3.48 10.14
N ASP A 121 -1.61 -2.51 11.05
CA ASP A 121 -2.89 -2.26 11.70
C ASP A 121 -3.86 -1.55 10.75
N GLN A 122 -5.16 -1.75 10.95
CA GLN A 122 -6.21 -1.22 10.07
C GLN A 122 -6.13 0.30 9.89
N LYS A 123 -5.66 1.07 10.88
CA LYS A 123 -5.61 2.55 10.77
C LYS A 123 -4.61 2.99 9.71
N GLN A 124 -3.55 2.21 9.48
CA GLN A 124 -2.53 2.50 8.46
C GLN A 124 -3.11 2.52 7.04
N PHE A 125 -4.21 1.80 6.79
CA PHE A 125 -4.88 1.77 5.50
C PHE A 125 -5.71 3.02 5.20
N VAL A 126 -6.22 3.70 6.24
CA VAL A 126 -7.23 4.74 6.07
C VAL A 126 -6.75 6.15 6.43
N TYR A 127 -5.75 6.28 7.31
CA TYR A 127 -5.34 7.59 7.83
C TYR A 127 -4.67 8.49 6.78
N SER A 128 -4.15 7.90 5.70
CA SER A 128 -3.40 8.60 4.65
C SER A 128 -4.29 9.36 3.66
N TYR A 129 -5.62 9.30 3.85
CA TYR A 129 -6.62 10.01 3.04
C TYR A 129 -7.24 11.15 3.84
N ASN A 130 -7.05 12.38 3.35
CA ASN A 130 -7.58 13.59 3.98
C ASN A 130 -9.11 13.75 3.86
N THR A 131 -9.74 13.02 2.94
CA THR A 131 -11.18 13.09 2.66
C THR A 131 -11.70 11.74 2.18
N TRP A 132 -12.88 11.36 2.67
CA TRP A 132 -13.62 10.17 2.26
C TRP A 132 -14.92 10.59 1.55
N PRO A 133 -15.12 10.25 0.26
CA PRO A 133 -14.16 9.81 -0.77
C PRO A 133 -14.03 10.82 -1.94
N MET A 134 -12.87 10.97 -2.61
CA MET A 134 -12.71 11.82 -3.83
C MET A 134 -11.45 11.45 -4.65
N ARG A 135 -11.47 11.50 -6.00
CA ARG A 135 -11.79 12.70 -6.82
C ARG A 135 -12.57 12.44 -8.11
N GLY A 136 -13.62 13.25 -8.28
CA GLY A 136 -14.52 13.29 -9.42
C GLY A 136 -15.93 13.28 -8.86
N ALA A 137 -16.65 12.19 -8.69
CA ALA A 137 -16.77 10.96 -9.50
C ALA A 137 -17.83 10.02 -8.89
N GLN A 138 -18.29 10.25 -7.66
CA GLN A 138 -19.74 10.36 -7.43
C GLN A 138 -20.25 11.75 -7.85
N LEU A 139 -19.82 12.22 -9.03
CA LEU A 139 -20.45 13.21 -9.92
C LEU A 139 -21.79 12.72 -10.49
N ARG A 140 -22.40 11.76 -9.80
CA ARG A 140 -23.72 11.20 -9.98
C ARG A 140 -24.09 10.71 -8.56
N ALA A 141 -24.75 11.46 -7.68
CA ALA A 141 -25.76 12.49 -7.96
C ALA A 141 -26.63 12.14 -9.20
N ARG A 142 -26.64 10.85 -9.58
CA ARG A 142 -27.40 10.22 -10.66
C ARG A 142 -28.90 10.27 -10.40
N LYS A 143 -29.28 10.84 -9.25
CA LYS A 143 -30.58 10.82 -8.61
C LYS A 143 -31.22 12.21 -8.50
N GLN A 144 -30.61 13.28 -9.02
CA GLN A 144 -31.25 14.61 -9.00
C GLN A 144 -31.77 15.08 -10.37
N LYS A 145 -31.66 14.26 -11.43
CA LYS A 145 -32.48 14.38 -12.64
C LYS A 145 -33.39 13.16 -12.71
N THR A 146 -34.67 13.39 -13.01
CA THR A 146 -35.82 12.47 -13.21
C THR A 146 -36.56 12.07 -11.92
N PRO A 147 -37.85 12.43 -11.76
CA PRO A 147 -38.95 12.23 -12.74
C PRO A 147 -39.08 13.32 -13.81
#